data_AF-A0A819RM20-F1
#
_entry.id   AF-A0A819RM20-F1
#
_cell.length_a   1.000
_cell.length_b   1.000
_cell.length_c   1.000
_cell.angle_alpha   90.00
_cell.angle_beta   90.00
_cell.angle_gamma   90.00
#
_symmetry.space_group_name_H-M   'P 1'
#
loop_
_entity.id
_entity.type
_entity.pdbx_description
1 polymer ?
#
loop_
_entity_poly.entity_id
_entity_poly.type
_entity_poly.pdbx_seq_one_letter_code
_entity_poly.pdbx_strand_id
1 'polypeptide(L)' 'MACVGQCCANFCKEFKAFALRGNVLDLAIGIIIGTAFTNVVQSLVDDIITPPLGLILGGVDFVNLT' A
#
# COMPACT_ATOMS: atom_id res chain seq x y z
N MET A 1 -16.75 -33.83 -19.23
CA MET A 1 -16.82 -33.71 -17.75
C MET A 1 -15.52 -34.16 -17.03
N ALA A 2 -14.32 -34.09 -17.66
CA ALA A 2 -13.05 -34.52 -17.04
C ALA A 2 -11.98 -33.40 -16.95
N CYS A 3 -12.26 -32.20 -17.47
CA CYS A 3 -11.25 -31.14 -17.64
C CYS A 3 -11.35 -29.96 -16.64
N VAL A 4 -12.18 -30.04 -15.59
CA VAL A 4 -12.25 -28.99 -14.55
C VAL A 4 -11.45 -29.37 -13.29
N GLY A 5 -11.38 -30.67 -12.95
CA GLY A 5 -10.64 -31.15 -11.77
C GLY A 5 -9.10 -31.04 -11.88
N GLN A 6 -8.54 -31.16 -13.09
CA GLN A 6 -7.09 -31.10 -13.32
C GLN A 6 -6.58 -29.65 -13.52
N CYS A 7 -7.41 -28.74 -14.02
CA CYS A 7 -7.03 -27.36 -14.33
C CYS A 7 -6.75 -26.53 -13.06
N CYS A 8 -7.52 -26.77 -11.99
CA CYS A 8 -7.32 -26.10 -10.70
C CYS A 8 -6.03 -26.56 -10.00
N ALA A 9 -5.70 -27.86 -10.12
CA ALA A 9 -4.46 -28.42 -9.57
C ALA A 9 -3.20 -27.92 -10.30
N ASN A 10 -3.32 -27.59 -11.59
CA ASN A 10 -2.23 -27.05 -12.39
C ASN A 10 -2.03 -25.55 -12.13
N PHE A 11 -3.10 -24.75 -12.05
CA PHE A 11 -3.01 -23.31 -11.80
C PHE A 11 -2.30 -22.99 -10.48
N CYS A 12 -2.60 -23.72 -9.39
CA CYS A 12 -1.93 -23.51 -8.11
C CYS A 12 -0.43 -23.87 -8.16
N LYS A 13 -0.03 -24.85 -8.98
CA LYS A 13 1.40 -25.22 -9.14
C LYS A 13 2.14 -24.20 -9.99
N GLU A 14 1.53 -23.71 -11.07
CA GLU A 14 2.11 -22.70 -11.93
C GLU A 14 2.13 -21.32 -11.28
N PHE A 15 1.10 -20.96 -10.52
CA PHE A 15 1.08 -19.74 -9.72
C PHE A 15 2.12 -19.79 -8.60
N LYS A 16 2.31 -20.93 -7.93
CA LYS A 16 3.42 -21.10 -6.97
C LYS A 16 4.77 -20.93 -7.67
N ALA A 17 4.97 -21.53 -8.84
CA ALA A 17 6.20 -21.35 -9.61
C ALA A 17 6.40 -19.90 -10.10
N PHE A 18 5.31 -19.18 -10.39
CA PHE A 18 5.31 -17.76 -10.76
C PHE A 18 5.62 -16.85 -9.57
N ALA A 19 4.99 -17.10 -8.42
CA ALA A 19 5.17 -16.36 -7.19
C ALA A 19 6.56 -16.59 -6.56
N LEU A 20 7.19 -17.75 -6.79
CA LEU A 20 8.57 -18.00 -6.34
C LEU A 20 9.63 -17.31 -7.21
N ARG A 21 9.24 -16.61 -8.29
CA ARG A 21 10.18 -15.78 -9.06
C ARG A 21 10.56 -14.58 -8.21
N GLY A 22 11.83 -14.50 -7.80
CA GLY A 22 12.36 -13.42 -6.97
C GLY A 22 12.05 -12.02 -7.48
N ASN A 23 12.05 -11.80 -8.80
CA ASN A 23 11.72 -10.50 -9.41
C ASN A 23 10.29 -10.00 -9.13
N VAL A 24 9.32 -10.91 -8.94
CA VAL A 24 7.92 -10.55 -8.66
C VAL A 24 7.70 -10.33 -7.16
N LEU A 25 8.37 -11.14 -6.32
CA LEU A 25 8.32 -10.98 -4.86
C LEU A 25 8.94 -9.67 -4.39
N ASP A 26 10.12 -9.33 -4.92
CA ASP A 26 10.83 -8.12 -4.52
C ASP A 26 10.06 -6.84 -4.89
N LEU A 27 9.47 -6.83 -6.09
CA LEU A 27 8.55 -5.77 -6.53
C LEU A 27 7.32 -5.66 -5.60
N ALA A 28 6.72 -6.79 -5.21
CA ALA A 28 5.55 -6.79 -4.33
C ALA A 28 5.87 -6.26 -2.93
N ILE A 29 7.02 -6.65 -2.36
CA ILE A 29 7.47 -6.19 -1.04
C ILE A 29 7.72 -4.68 -1.06
N GLY A 30 8.33 -4.14 -2.12
CA GLY A 30 8.56 -2.70 -2.27
C GLY A 30 7.27 -1.87 -2.26
N ILE A 31 6.20 -2.35 -2.91
CA ILE A 31 4.90 -1.66 -2.95
C ILE A 31 4.20 -1.71 -1.58
N ILE A 32 4.25 -2.86 -0.89
CA ILE A 32 3.62 -3.03 0.43
C ILE A 32 4.26 -2.11 1.47
N ILE A 33 5.60 -2.07 1.49
CA ILE A 33 6.34 -1.20 2.41
C ILE A 33 6.12 0.27 2.04
N GLY A 34 6.14 0.60 0.74
CA GLY A 34 5.91 1.97 0.26
C GLY A 34 4.55 2.53 0.71
N THR A 35 3.48 1.76 0.48
CA THR A 35 2.11 2.19 0.82
C THR A 35 1.86 2.25 2.33
N ALA A 36 2.41 1.31 3.10
CA ALA A 36 2.32 1.32 4.56
C ALA A 36 3.08 2.51 5.17
N PHE A 37 4.28 2.80 4.67
CA PHE A 37 5.11 3.90 5.18
C PHE A 37 4.52 5.27 4.83
N THR A 38 3.86 5.42 3.68
CA THR A 38 3.13 6.64 3.35
C THR A 38 2.08 6.98 4.41
N ASN A 39 1.30 6.01 4.88
CA ASN A 39 0.29 6.27 5.91
C ASN A 39 0.92 6.75 7.23
N VAL A 40 2.07 6.17 7.62
CA VAL A 40 2.81 6.60 8.81
C VAL A 40 3.33 8.03 8.67
N VAL A 41 3.88 8.36 7.49
CA VAL A 41 4.35 9.71 7.20
C VAL A 41 3.18 10.70 7.16
N GLN A 42 2.02 10.33 6.60
CA GLN A 42 0.86 11.21 6.56
C GLN A 42 0.32 11.51 7.96
N SER A 43 0.15 10.52 8.83
CA SER A 43 -0.26 10.77 10.22
C SER A 43 0.75 11.67 10.95
N LEU A 44 2.04 11.49 10.71
CA LEU A 44 3.07 12.37 11.27
C LEU A 44 3.00 13.80 10.71
N VAL A 45 2.78 13.95 9.41
CA VAL A 45 2.64 15.26 8.75
C VAL A 45 1.39 15.98 9.27
N ASP A 46 0.27 15.28 9.37
CA ASP A 46 -1.03 15.80 9.78
C ASP A 46 -1.08 16.20 11.26
N ASP A 47 -0.33 15.51 12.12
CA ASP A 47 -0.33 15.79 13.56
C ASP A 47 0.76 16.79 13.98
N ILE A 48 1.90 16.85 13.27
CA ILE A 48 3.07 17.61 13.70
C ILE A 48 3.43 18.76 12.75
N ILE A 49 3.23 18.61 11.44
CA ILE A 49 3.74 19.56 10.44
C ILE A 49 2.66 20.57 10.02
N THR A 50 1.44 20.13 9.76
CA THR A 50 0.28 20.99 9.45
C THR A 50 -0.06 22.03 10.53
N PRO A 51 0.00 21.78 11.85
CA PRO A 51 -0.27 22.84 12.84
C PRO A 51 0.68 24.06 12.73
N PRO A 52 2.01 23.89 12.68
CA PRO A 52 2.92 25.03 12.49
C PRO A 52 2.92 25.61 11.07
N LEU A 53 2.68 24.79 10.03
CA LEU A 53 2.53 25.31 8.66
C LEU A 53 1.25 26.15 8.49
N GLY A 54 0.13 25.74 9.10
CA GLY A 54 -1.13 26.49 9.09
C GLY A 54 -1.02 27.85 9.80
N LEU A 55 -0.19 27.93 10.85
CA LEU A 55 0.12 29.18 11.54
C LEU A 55 1.00 30.14 10.72
N ILE A 56 1.90 29.62 9.88
CA ILE A 56 2.85 30.42 9.08
C ILE A 56 2.27 30.82 7.71
N LEU A 57 1.46 29.96 7.07
CA LEU A 57 0.88 30.20 5.74
C LEU A 57 -0.49 30.90 5.77
N GLY A 58 -1.05 31.16 6.95
CA GLY A 58 -2.14 32.12 7.16
C GLY A 58 -3.40 31.47 7.73
N GLY A 59 -3.58 31.60 9.05
CA GLY A 59 -4.84 31.81 9.78
C GLY A 59 -6.16 31.25 9.24
N VAL A 60 -6.16 30.08 8.60
CA VAL A 60 -7.40 29.36 8.28
C VAL A 60 -7.46 28.16 9.22
N ASP A 61 -8.29 28.33 10.24
CA ASP A 61 -8.78 27.27 11.11
C ASP A 61 -9.51 26.19 10.29
N PHE A 62 -8.78 25.21 9.78
CA PHE A 62 -9.37 23.96 9.28
C PHE A 62 -9.89 23.06 10.41
N VAL A 63 -9.76 23.49 11.66
CA VAL A 63 -10.33 22.83 12.84
C VAL A 63 -11.80 23.22 13.05
N ASN A 64 -12.33 24.25 12.35
CA ASN A 64 -13.65 24.81 12.67
C ASN A 64 -14.55 25.13 11.47
N LEU A 65 -14.37 24.46 10.32
CA LEU A 65 -15.27 24.67 9.17
C LEU A 65 -15.84 23.41 8.49
N THR A 66 -15.74 22.20 9.06
CA THR A 66 -16.65 21.04 8.80
C THR A 66 -16.43 19.96 9.84
#